data_AF-A0A0P9XXS5-F1
#
_entry.id   AF-A0A0P9XXS5-F1
#
_cell.length_a   1.000
_cell.length_b   1.000
_cell.length_c   1.000
_cell.angle_alpha   90.00
_cell.angle_beta   90.00
_cell.angle_gamma   90.00
#
_symmetry.space_group_name_H-M   'P 1'
#
loop_
_entity.id
_entity.type
_entity.pdbx_description
1 polymer ?
#
loop_
_entity_poly.entity_id
_entity_poly.type
_entity_poly.pdbx_seq_one_letter_code
_entity_poly.pdbx_strand_id
1 'polypeptide(L)'
;MFDTDSGLIAGKVDPRHFELLLEGTSIRAPAVIEALREHLVGGLSASDAWTKHGVNMSQFWRRLEVIREEHRRAVSLSEFYPKR
;
A
#
# COMPACT_ATOMS: atom_id res chain seq x y z
N MET A 1 6.49 -3.53 15.57
CA MET A 1 7.18 -4.36 14.57
C MET A 1 7.22 -3.55 13.30
N PHE A 2 8.41 -3.11 12.86
CA PHE A 2 8.54 -2.32 11.63
C PHE A 2 8.46 -3.28 10.44
N ASP A 3 7.44 -3.09 9.60
CA ASP A 3 7.21 -3.87 8.38
C ASP A 3 8.26 -3.49 7.31
N THR A 4 9.49 -3.99 7.47
CA THR A 4 10.55 -3.81 6.48
C THR A 4 10.55 -4.91 5.43
N ASP A 5 9.84 -6.02 5.68
CA ASP A 5 9.94 -7.26 4.89
C ASP A 5 9.19 -7.19 3.55
N SER A 6 8.34 -6.18 3.36
CA SER A 6 7.56 -5.97 2.13
C SER A 6 8.11 -4.87 1.24
N GLY A 7 9.21 -4.20 1.61
CA GLY A 7 9.80 -3.08 0.86
C GLY A 7 9.00 -1.76 0.89
N LEU A 8 7.73 -1.79 1.32
CA LEU A 8 6.87 -0.62 1.44
C LEU A 8 6.93 -0.03 2.85
N ILE A 9 7.75 1.00 3.02
CA ILE A 9 7.89 1.72 4.28
C ILE A 9 6.83 2.84 4.35
N ALA A 10 6.11 2.91 5.47
CA ALA A 10 5.12 3.96 5.73
C ALA A 10 5.73 5.37 5.57
N GLY A 11 5.04 6.25 4.87
CA GLY A 11 5.47 7.62 4.57
C GLY A 11 6.65 7.74 3.60
N LYS A 12 7.02 6.65 2.92
CA LYS A 12 8.12 6.60 1.95
C LYS A 12 7.69 6.11 0.57
N VAL A 13 6.44 5.69 0.42
CA VAL A 13 5.93 5.25 -0.87
C VAL A 13 5.60 6.48 -1.71
N ASP A 14 6.18 6.56 -2.91
CA ASP A 14 5.86 7.61 -3.87
C ASP A 14 4.36 7.55 -4.26
N PRO A 15 3.66 8.70 -4.35
CA PRO A 15 2.23 8.70 -4.67
C PRO A 15 1.89 7.97 -5.98
N ARG A 16 2.73 8.14 -7.02
CA ARG A 16 2.52 7.47 -8.31
C ARG A 16 2.79 5.98 -8.21
N HIS A 17 3.81 5.59 -7.44
CA HIS A 17 4.05 4.17 -7.16
C HIS A 17 2.81 3.54 -6.49
N PHE A 18 2.22 4.21 -5.50
CA PHE A 18 1.01 3.73 -4.83
C PHE A 18 -0.17 3.56 -5.81
N GLU A 19 -0.42 4.52 -6.71
CA GLU A 19 -1.47 4.39 -7.73
C GLU A 19 -1.28 3.16 -8.61
N LEU A 20 -0.06 2.95 -9.12
CA LEU A 20 0.24 1.83 -10.00
C LEU A 20 0.04 0.48 -9.30
N LEU A 21 0.42 0.38 -8.02
CA LEU A 21 0.11 -0.81 -7.23
C LEU A 21 -1.40 -0.97 -7.07
N LEU A 22 -2.12 0.10 -6.73
CA LEU A 22 -3.56 0.05 -6.53
C LEU A 22 -4.31 -0.42 -7.78
N GLU A 23 -3.92 0.08 -8.96
CA GLU A 23 -4.44 -0.32 -10.27
C GLU A 23 -4.28 -1.83 -10.53
N GLY A 24 -3.20 -2.44 -10.03
CA GLY A 24 -2.96 -3.89 -10.11
C GLY A 24 -3.85 -4.74 -9.18
N THR A 25 -4.59 -4.13 -8.26
CA THR A 25 -5.43 -4.86 -7.28
C THR A 25 -6.93 -4.77 -7.60
N SER A 26 -7.74 -5.49 -6.83
CA SER A 26 -9.22 -5.38 -6.83
C SER A 26 -9.77 -4.47 -5.72
N ILE A 27 -8.93 -3.64 -5.08
CA ILE A 27 -9.35 -2.72 -4.02
C ILE A 27 -10.10 -1.54 -4.64
N ARG A 28 -11.38 -1.36 -4.26
CA ARG A 28 -12.25 -0.30 -4.82
C ARG A 28 -12.93 0.58 -3.77
N ALA A 29 -12.86 0.21 -2.49
CA ALA A 29 -13.53 0.94 -1.43
C ALA A 29 -12.79 2.26 -1.13
N PRO A 30 -13.41 3.45 -1.33
CA PRO A 30 -12.70 4.73 -1.23
C PRO A 30 -12.06 4.96 0.16
N ALA A 31 -12.79 4.67 1.24
CA ALA A 31 -12.27 4.83 2.60
C ALA A 31 -11.01 3.97 2.88
N VAL A 32 -10.96 2.76 2.29
CA VAL A 32 -9.79 1.88 2.42
C VAL A 32 -8.62 2.43 1.62
N ILE A 33 -8.86 2.91 0.40
CA ILE A 33 -7.83 3.49 -0.46
C ILE A 33 -7.19 4.68 0.23
N GLU A 34 -8.00 5.59 0.77
CA GLU A 34 -7.51 6.78 1.46
C GLU A 34 -6.76 6.43 2.76
N ALA A 35 -7.24 5.45 3.53
CA ALA A 35 -6.50 4.97 4.70
C ALA A 35 -5.12 4.39 4.31
N LEU A 36 -5.04 3.57 3.26
CA LEU A 36 -3.78 3.00 2.80
C LEU A 36 -2.83 4.08 2.27
N ARG A 37 -3.36 5.07 1.54
CA ARG A 37 -2.59 6.21 1.04
C ARG A 37 -2.00 7.03 2.18
N GLU A 38 -2.80 7.40 3.16
CA GLU A 38 -2.35 8.17 4.32
C GLU A 38 -1.28 7.43 5.13
N HIS A 39 -1.37 6.10 5.21
CA HIS A 39 -0.34 5.29 5.85
C HIS A 39 0.96 5.19 5.01
N LEU A 40 0.85 4.76 3.75
CA LEU A 40 2.00 4.43 2.90
C LEU A 40 2.68 5.66 2.29
N VAL A 41 1.90 6.65 1.89
CA VAL A 41 2.37 7.90 1.27
C VAL A 41 2.45 9.01 2.32
N GLY A 42 1.41 9.19 3.12
CA GLY A 42 1.32 10.26 4.13
C GLY A 42 2.13 10.02 5.40
N GLY A 43 2.46 8.77 5.71
CA GLY A 43 3.24 8.39 6.90
C GLY A 43 2.45 8.37 8.20
N LEU A 44 1.12 8.42 8.16
CA LEU A 44 0.32 8.15 9.35
C LEU A 44 0.61 6.75 9.88
N SER A 45 0.50 6.58 11.20
CA SER A 45 0.47 5.23 11.77
C SER A 45 -0.73 4.47 11.19
N ALA A 46 -0.63 3.16 11.05
CA ALA A 46 -1.73 2.36 10.53
C ALA A 46 -3.01 2.57 11.35
N SER A 47 -2.87 2.67 12.68
CA SER A 47 -3.98 2.91 13.59
C SER A 47 -4.67 4.25 13.39
N ASP A 48 -3.90 5.31 13.18
CA ASP A 48 -4.48 6.63 12.93
C ASP A 48 -5.18 6.65 11.58
N ALA A 49 -4.60 6.01 10.56
CA ALA A 49 -5.18 5.95 9.23
C ALA A 49 -6.53 5.21 9.19
N TRP A 50 -6.62 3.99 9.75
CA TRP A 50 -7.89 3.27 9.75
C TRP A 50 -8.93 3.94 10.63
N THR A 51 -8.52 4.58 11.74
CA THR A 51 -9.42 5.32 12.62
C THR A 51 -9.97 6.57 11.92
N LYS A 52 -9.10 7.37 11.27
CA LYS A 52 -9.47 8.58 10.53
C LYS A 52 -10.52 8.32 9.45
N HIS A 53 -10.41 7.18 8.76
CA HIS A 53 -11.30 6.84 7.64
C HIS A 53 -12.41 5.84 8.00
N GLY A 54 -12.57 5.50 9.29
CA GLY A 54 -13.61 4.56 9.75
C GLY A 54 -13.46 3.15 9.17
N VAL A 55 -12.25 2.74 8.86
CA VAL A 55 -11.93 1.42 8.32
C VAL A 55 -11.67 0.45 9.46
N ASN A 56 -12.22 -0.76 9.37
CA ASN A 56 -11.92 -1.80 10.35
C ASN A 56 -10.45 -2.23 10.29
N MET A 57 -9.81 -2.42 11.45
CA MET A 57 -8.40 -2.83 11.56
C MET A 57 -8.07 -4.09 10.72
N SER A 58 -8.86 -5.17 10.84
CA SER A 58 -8.63 -6.41 10.10
C SER A 58 -8.80 -6.22 8.59
N GLN A 59 -9.76 -5.38 8.18
CA GLN A 59 -9.91 -5.00 6.79
C GLN A 59 -8.70 -4.22 6.29
N PHE A 60 -8.22 -3.24 7.05
CA PHE A 60 -7.03 -2.45 6.70
C PHE A 60 -5.82 -3.35 6.47
N TRP A 61 -5.46 -4.20 7.44
CA TRP A 61 -4.29 -5.07 7.33
C TRP A 61 -4.41 -6.06 6.17
N ARG A 62 -5.58 -6.65 5.95
CA ARG A 62 -5.80 -7.55 4.81
C ARG A 62 -5.60 -6.83 3.47
N ARG A 63 -5.99 -5.57 3.36
CA ARG A 63 -5.86 -4.78 2.13
C ARG A 63 -4.45 -4.22 1.96
N LEU A 64 -3.77 -3.91 3.06
CA LEU A 64 -2.35 -3.59 3.03
C LEU A 64 -1.51 -4.77 2.54
N GLU A 65 -1.81 -6.00 2.97
CA GLU A 65 -1.10 -7.18 2.48
C GLU A 65 -1.29 -7.39 0.98
N VAL A 66 -2.49 -7.13 0.43
CA VAL A 66 -2.73 -7.19 -1.02
C VAL A 66 -1.85 -6.17 -1.78
N ILE A 67 -1.67 -4.96 -1.25
CA ILE A 67 -0.74 -3.97 -1.84
C ILE A 67 0.71 -4.46 -1.78
N ARG A 68 1.11 -5.13 -0.69
CA ARG A 68 2.45 -5.71 -0.54
C ARG A 68 2.70 -6.87 -1.49
N GLU A 69 1.70 -7.73 -1.70
CA GLU A 69 1.74 -8.80 -2.70
C GLU A 69 1.92 -8.24 -4.10
N GLU A 70 1.16 -7.19 -4.45
CA GLU A 70 1.31 -6.52 -5.75
C GLU A 70 2.67 -5.85 -5.90
N HIS A 71 3.21 -5.26 -4.83
CA HIS A 71 4.58 -4.73 -4.85
C HIS A 71 5.61 -5.83 -5.11
N ARG A 72 5.50 -6.97 -4.42
CA ARG A 72 6.38 -8.14 -4.65
C ARG A 72 6.28 -8.62 -6.11
N ARG A 73 5.07 -8.70 -6.66
CA ARG A 73 4.84 -9.03 -8.07
C ARG A 73 5.48 -8.01 -9.01
N ALA A 74 5.31 -6.71 -8.76
CA ALA A 74 5.89 -5.65 -9.57
C ALA A 74 7.43 -5.65 -9.54
N VAL A 75 8.03 -5.94 -8.36
CA VAL A 75 9.48 -6.13 -8.23
C VAL A 75 9.96 -7.30 -9.09
N SER A 76 9.30 -8.47 -9.02
CA SER A 76 9.65 -9.61 -9.88
C SER A 76 9.47 -9.30 -11.37
N LEU A 77 8.42 -8.56 -11.74
CA LEU A 77 8.19 -8.15 -13.13
C LEU A 77 9.27 -7.19 -13.64
N SER A 78 9.83 -6.34 -12.77
CA SER A 78 10.82 -5.33 -13.16
C SER A 78 12.06 -5.91 -13.84
N GLU A 79 12.40 -7.17 -13.57
CA GLU A 79 13.50 -7.90 -14.22
C GLU A 79 13.33 -8.00 -15.75
N PHE A 80 12.09 -7.98 -16.24
CA PHE A 80 11.76 -8.04 -17.66
C PHE A 80 11.65 -6.67 -18.34
N TYR A 81 11.71 -5.57 -17.57
CA TYR A 81 11.60 -4.20 -18.07
C TYR A 81 12.89 -3.42 -17.79
N PRO A 82 14.00 -3.74 -18.48
CA PRO A 82 15.26 -3.02 -18.29
C PRO A 82 15.06 -1.54 -18.59
N LYS A 83 15.56 -0.69 -17.69
CA LYS A 83 15.60 0.75 -17.92
C LYS A 83 16.52 0.99 -19.13
N ARG A 84 15.93 1.50 -20.22
CA ARG A 84 16.68 1.99 -21.38
C ARG A 84 17.43 3.28 -21.03
#